data_AF-A0A939RQJ1-F1
#
_entry.id   AF-A0A939RQJ1-F1
#
_cell.length_a   1.000
_cell.length_b   1.000
_cell.length_c   1.000
_cell.angle_alpha   90.00
_cell.angle_beta   90.00
_cell.angle_gamma   90.00
#
_symmetry.space_group_name_H-M   'P 1'
#
loop_
_entity.id
_entity.type
_entity.pdbx_description
1 polymer ?
#
loop_
_entity_poly.entity_id
_entity_poly.type
_entity_poly.pdbx_seq_one_letter_code
_entity_poly.pdbx_strand_id
1 'polypeptide(L)' 'MEVLVYLVPLALALGFVGLLGFLWSLKSGQYDDLDGAAWRAIADDEPANDQGPSK' A
#
# COMPACT_ATOMS: atom_id res chain seq x y z
N MET A 1 -24.33 13.40 25.13
CA MET A 1 -24.95 12.18 24.55
C MET A 1 -25.25 12.36 23.06
N GLU A 2 -25.78 13.51 22.62
CA GLU A 2 -26.02 13.84 21.20
C GLU A 2 -24.82 13.59 20.27
N VAL A 3 -23.60 13.98 20.68
CA VAL A 3 -22.40 13.81 19.83
C VAL A 3 -22.06 12.34 19.57
N LEU A 4 -22.33 11.44 20.53
CA LEU A 4 -22.03 10.02 20.38
C LEU A 4 -22.94 9.37 19.33
N VAL A 5 -24.16 9.89 19.14
CA VAL A 5 -25.10 9.42 18.11
C VAL A 5 -24.54 9.61 16.71
N TYR A 6 -23.69 10.61 16.49
CA TYR A 6 -23.02 10.84 15.21
C TYR A 6 -21.64 10.18 15.15
N LEU A 7 -20.85 10.25 16.22
CA LEU A 7 -19.49 9.74 16.23
C LEU A 7 -19.42 8.21 16.18
N VAL A 8 -20.36 7.51 16.82
CA VAL A 8 -20.35 6.04 16.83
C VAL A 8 -20.61 5.47 15.42
N PRO A 9 -21.68 5.86 14.70
CA PRO A 9 -21.88 5.42 13.32
C PRO A 9 -20.74 5.85 12.40
N LEU A 10 -20.21 7.06 12.56
CA LEU A 10 -19.09 7.55 11.76
C LEU A 10 -17.82 6.70 11.98
N ALA A 11 -17.48 6.39 13.23
CA ALA A 11 -16.33 5.55 13.55
C ALA A 11 -16.49 4.13 13.01
N LEU A 12 -17.69 3.54 13.12
CA LEU A 12 -17.99 2.23 12.55
C LEU A 12 -17.90 2.23 11.02
N ALA A 13 -18.43 3.26 10.36
CA ALA A 13 -18.34 3.42 8.91
C ALA A 13 -16.89 3.54 8.45
N LEU A 14 -16.09 4.38 9.12
CA LEU A 14 -14.66 4.53 8.82
C LEU A 14 -13.89 3.23 9.04
N GLY A 15 -14.16 2.52 10.13
CA GLY A 15 -13.57 1.21 10.40
C GLY A 15 -13.95 0.18 9.35
N PHE A 16 -15.22 0.16 8.92
CA PHE A 16 -15.71 -0.76 7.90
C PHE A 16 -15.12 -0.46 6.52
N VAL A 17 -15.04 0.81 6.12
CA VAL A 17 -14.37 1.23 4.88
C VAL A 17 -12.90 0.84 4.89
N GLY A 18 -12.21 1.08 6.00
CA GLY A 18 -10.81 0.66 6.16
C GLY A 18 -10.63 -0.86 6.05
N LEU A 19 -11.50 -1.63 6.69
CA LEU A 19 -11.48 -3.10 6.61
C LEU A 19 -11.73 -3.60 5.19
N LEU A 20 -12.75 -3.08 4.49
CA LEU A 20 -13.02 -3.46 3.11
C LEU A 20 -11.87 -3.09 2.18
N GLY A 21 -11.29 -1.89 2.34
CA GLY A 21 -10.12 -1.46 1.58
C GLY A 21 -8.92 -2.37 1.82
N PHE A 22 -8.69 -2.77 3.07
CA PHE A 22 -7.62 -3.71 3.43
C PHE A 22 -7.83 -5.09 2.80
N LEU A 23 -9.03 -5.66 2.91
CA LEU A 23 -9.35 -6.97 2.31
C LEU A 23 -9.26 -6.93 0.78
N TRP A 24 -9.69 -5.83 0.16
CA TRP A 24 -9.52 -5.62 -1.28
C TRP A 24 -8.03 -5.54 -1.67
N SER A 25 -7.21 -4.85 -0.88
CA SER A 25 -5.77 -4.75 -1.10
C SER A 25 -5.08 -6.12 -1.01
N LEU A 26 -5.44 -6.94 -0.01
CA LEU A 26 -4.96 -8.33 0.09
C LEU A 26 -5.37 -9.15 -1.13
N LYS A 27 -6.64 -9.08 -1.56
CA LYS A 27 -7.12 -9.79 -2.76
C LYS A 27 -6.40 -9.34 -4.04
N SER A 28 -6.00 -8.07 -4.12
CA SER A 28 -5.32 -7.50 -5.29
C SER A 28 -3.86 -7.92 -5.44
N GLY A 29 -3.27 -8.64 -4.46
CA GLY A 29 -1.88 -9.08 -4.50
C GLY A 29 -0.86 -7.96 -4.28
N GLN A 30 -1.28 -6.76 -3.84
CA GLN A 30 -0.36 -5.65 -3.59
C GLN A 30 0.70 -5.95 -2.52
N TYR A 31 0.41 -6.90 -1.62
CA TYR A 31 1.33 -7.31 -0.56
C TYR A 31 2.35 -8.37 -1.00
N ASP A 32 2.23 -8.91 -2.22
CA ASP A 32 3.11 -9.98 -2.72
C ASP A 32 4.46 -9.43 -3.22
N ASP A 33 4.54 -8.15 -3.56
CA ASP A 33 5.76 -7.48 -4.08
C ASP A 33 6.20 -6.30 -3.18
N LEU A 34 6.08 -6.45 -1.87
CA LEU A 34 6.60 -5.45 -0.93
C LEU A 34 8.13 -5.41 -0.92
N ASP A 35 8.78 -6.58 -0.99
CA ASP A 35 10.25 -6.70 -0.96
C ASP A 35 10.90 -6.11 -2.22
N GLY A 36 10.30 -6.36 -3.40
CA GLY A 36 10.77 -5.77 -4.65
C GLY A 36 10.51 -4.27 -4.72
N ALA A 37 9.40 -3.78 -4.16
CA ALA A 37 9.14 -2.35 -4.03
C ALA A 37 10.19 -1.64 -3.15
N ALA A 38 10.58 -2.25 -2.02
CA ALA A 38 11.63 -1.72 -1.16
C ALA A 38 13.00 -1.69 -1.86
N TRP A 39 13.36 -2.74 -2.60
CA TRP A 39 14.59 -2.75 -3.38
C TRP A 39 14.62 -1.67 -4.45
N ARG A 40 13.52 -1.47 -5.19
CA ARG A 40 13.42 -0.40 -6.20
C ARG A 40 13.57 0.99 -5.56
N ALA A 41 12.92 1.23 -4.43
CA ALA A 41 13.00 2.52 -3.74
C ALA A 41 14.42 2.89 -3.27
N ILE A 42 15.30 1.90 -3.04
CA ILE A 42 16.71 2.12 -2.66
C ILE A 42 17.60 2.13 -3.90
N ALA A 43 17.32 1.28 -4.89
CA ALA A 43 18.13 1.11 -6.09
C ALA A 43 17.91 2.21 -7.16
N ASP A 44 16.83 3.00 -7.06
CA ASP A 44 16.56 4.13 -7.96
C ASP A 44 17.69 5.18 -7.98
N ASP A 45 18.58 5.20 -6.98
CA ASP A 45 19.75 6.08 -6.90
C ASP A 45 21.00 5.52 -7.61
N GLU A 46 20.99 4.26 -8.07
CA GLU A 46 22.13 3.65 -8.74
C GLU A 46 21.99 3.87 -10.27
N PRO A 47 22.78 4.77 -10.89
CA PRO A 47 22.71 4.98 -12.32
C PRO A 47 23.09 3.66 -13.00
N ALA A 48 22.19 3.16 -13.86
CA ALA A 48 22.46 2.00 -14.70
C ALA A 48 23.79 2.22 -15.43
N ASN A 49 24.85 1.56 -14.94
CA ASN A 49 26.13 1.57 -15.63
C ASN A 49 25.95 0.74 -16.89
N ASP A 50 25.65 1.45 -17.96
CA ASP A 50 25.43 1.01 -19.32
C ASP A 50 26.73 0.39 -19.85
N GLN A 51 27.05 -0.83 -19.40
CA GLN A 51 28.05 -1.68 -20.04
C GLN A 51 27.32 -2.55 -21.06
N GLY A 52 27.18 -1.97 -22.25
CA GLY A 52 26.62 -2.60 -23.43
C GLY A 52 27.33 -3.91 -23.82
N PRO A 53 26.76 -4.65 -24.79
CA PRO A 53 27.20 -5.99 -25.11
C PRO A 53 28.60 -5.96 -25.71
N SER A 54 29.60 -6.43 -24.95
CA SER A 54 30.80 -6.98 -25.54
C SER A 54 30.42 -8.32 -26.17
N LYS A 55 30.48 -8.35 -27.50
CA LYS A 55 30.35 -9.51 -28.38
C LYS A 55 31.04 -10.77 -27.84
#